data_AF-A0A8T3WF22-F1
#
_entry.id   AF-A0A8T3WF22-F1
#
_cell.length_a   1.000
_cell.length_b   1.000
_cell.length_c   1.000
_cell.angle_alpha   90.00
_cell.angle_beta   90.00
_cell.angle_gamma   90.00
#
_symmetry.space_group_name_H-M   'P 1'
#
loop_
_entity.id
_entity.type
_entity.pdbx_description
1 polymer ?
#
loop_
_entity_poly.entity_id
_entity_poly.type
_entity_poly.pdbx_seq_one_letter_code
_entity_poly.pdbx_strand_id
1 'polypeptide(L)'
;MCKKALVVFSISNELFQILLNISINNLNSKQKKIIIHLRNNNVNINVTRIIENLSENLKCSKSTIWNNLKVLKKYKLIDYGSLNNKGIPINITNIGRFISEYLEEKHDRPKNL
;
A
#
# COMPACT_ATOMS: atom_id res chain seq x y z
N MET A 1 -22.07 -8.41 33.25
CA MET A 1 -20.97 -7.80 32.48
C MET A 1 -20.22 -8.88 31.72
N CYS A 2 -20.34 -8.96 30.39
CA CYS A 2 -19.55 -9.92 29.60
C CYS A 2 -18.10 -9.42 29.47
N LYS A 3 -17.15 -10.15 30.06
CA LYS A 3 -15.71 -9.89 29.88
C LYS A 3 -15.37 -10.27 28.43
N LYS A 4 -15.03 -9.29 27.60
CA LYS A 4 -14.44 -9.55 26.28
C LYS A 4 -12.99 -9.96 26.50
N ALA A 5 -12.67 -11.23 26.26
CA ALA A 5 -11.28 -11.68 26.23
C ALA A 5 -10.60 -11.12 24.96
N LEU A 6 -9.50 -10.39 25.14
CA LEU A 6 -8.63 -10.00 24.04
C LEU A 6 -7.73 -11.20 23.74
N VAL A 7 -7.97 -11.89 22.62
CA VAL A 7 -7.06 -12.94 22.15
C VAL A 7 -5.96 -12.26 21.33
N VAL A 8 -4.77 -12.14 21.92
CA VAL A 8 -3.58 -11.66 21.21
C VAL A 8 -2.90 -12.88 20.60
N PHE A 9 -3.02 -13.03 19.29
CA PHE A 9 -2.23 -14.02 18.56
C PHE A 9 -0.85 -13.42 18.27
N SER A 10 0.20 -14.08 18.76
CA SER A 10 1.57 -13.76 18.36
C SER A 10 1.89 -14.50 17.06
N ILE A 11 2.20 -13.75 16.00
CA ILE A 11 2.75 -14.32 14.77
C ILE A 11 4.25 -14.49 14.98
N SER A 12 4.82 -15.66 14.64
CA SER A 12 6.28 -15.83 14.69
C SER A 12 6.95 -14.88 13.69
N ASN A 13 8.15 -14.38 14.03
CA ASN A 13 8.87 -13.49 13.11
C ASN A 13 9.10 -14.18 11.75
N GLU A 14 9.37 -15.48 11.74
CA GLU A 14 9.53 -16.27 10.52
C GLU A 14 8.25 -16.26 9.65
N LEU A 15 7.08 -16.55 10.24
CA LEU A 15 5.81 -16.52 9.52
C LEU A 15 5.51 -15.12 8.99
N PHE A 16 5.80 -14.08 9.79
CA PHE A 16 5.65 -12.70 9.36
C PHE A 16 6.52 -12.36 8.15
N GLN A 17 7.80 -12.74 8.17
CA GLN A 17 8.71 -12.53 7.04
C GLN A 17 8.27 -13.29 5.78
N ILE A 18 7.76 -14.51 5.92
CA ILE A 18 7.21 -15.29 4.80
C ILE A 18 6.01 -14.56 4.19
N LEU A 19 5.03 -14.16 5.00
CA LEU A 19 3.84 -13.45 4.55
C LEU A 19 4.20 -12.12 3.87
N LEU A 20 5.18 -11.42 4.41
CA LEU A 20 5.65 -10.16 3.87
C LEU A 20 6.34 -10.35 2.51
N ASN A 21 7.21 -11.36 2.37
CA ASN A 21 7.83 -11.71 1.09
C ASN A 21 6.79 -12.12 0.04
N ILE A 22 5.80 -12.94 0.41
CA ILE A 22 4.69 -13.31 -0.48
C ILE A 22 3.94 -12.05 -0.93
N SER A 23 3.63 -11.15 -0.01
CA SER A 23 2.92 -9.91 -0.32
C SER A 23 3.71 -9.06 -1.33
N ILE A 24 5.01 -8.89 -1.12
CA ILE A 24 5.88 -8.10 -2.00
C ILE A 24 6.05 -8.72 -3.38
N ASN A 25 6.14 -10.05 -3.48
CA ASN A 25 6.28 -10.75 -4.76
C ASN A 25 5.00 -10.68 -5.60
N ASN A 26 3.84 -10.53 -4.97
CA ASN A 26 2.57 -10.33 -5.65
C ASN A 26 2.34 -8.87 -6.12
N LEU A 27 3.22 -7.93 -5.74
CA LEU A 27 3.16 -6.55 -6.21
C LEU A 27 4.07 -6.34 -7.42
N ASN A 28 3.52 -5.77 -8.49
CA ASN A 28 4.33 -5.35 -9.63
C ASN A 28 5.14 -4.08 -9.31
N SER A 29 6.14 -3.75 -10.14
CA SER A 29 7.02 -2.59 -9.94
C SER A 29 6.25 -1.26 -9.82
N LYS A 30 5.18 -1.07 -10.59
CA LYS A 30 4.37 0.15 -10.54
C LYS A 30 3.59 0.24 -9.22
N GLN A 31 3.01 -0.86 -8.75
CA GLN A 31 2.30 -0.93 -7.47
C GLN A 31 3.21 -0.59 -6.29
N LYS A 32 4.44 -1.14 -6.29
CA LYS A 32 5.47 -0.82 -5.29
C LYS A 32 5.77 0.68 -5.27
N LYS A 33 6.04 1.28 -6.44
CA LYS A 33 6.28 2.72 -6.58
C LYS A 33 5.10 3.57 -6.10
N ILE A 34 3.87 3.16 -6.41
CA ILE A 34 2.66 3.87 -5.97
C ILE A 34 2.56 3.89 -4.44
N ILE A 35 2.72 2.74 -3.76
CA ILE A 35 2.64 2.71 -2.29
C ILE A 35 3.72 3.58 -1.65
N ILE A 36 4.97 3.48 -2.13
CA ILE A 36 6.08 4.31 -1.65
C ILE A 36 5.76 5.80 -1.84
N HIS A 37 5.27 6.18 -3.02
CA HIS A 37 4.88 7.57 -3.30
C HIS A 37 3.77 8.06 -2.37
N LEU A 38 2.74 7.24 -2.13
CA LEU A 38 1.64 7.59 -1.23
C LEU A 38 2.10 7.78 0.22
N ARG A 39 3.02 6.94 0.69
CA ARG A 39 3.61 7.07 2.03
C ARG A 39 4.43 8.36 2.16
N ASN A 40 5.30 8.65 1.20
CA ASN A 40 6.25 9.77 1.28
C ASN A 40 5.56 11.14 1.18
N ASN A 41 4.43 11.22 0.48
CA ASN A 41 3.76 12.49 0.22
C ASN A 41 2.57 12.75 1.17
N ASN A 42 2.33 11.89 2.18
CA ASN A 42 1.23 12.00 3.15
C ASN A 42 -0.09 12.48 2.49
N VAL A 43 -0.45 11.79 1.40
CA VAL A 43 -1.37 12.34 0.42
C VAL A 43 -2.81 12.38 0.95
N ASN A 44 -3.24 13.52 1.47
CA ASN A 44 -4.62 13.75 1.91
C ASN A 44 -5.49 14.36 0.79
N ILE A 45 -5.51 13.73 -0.38
CA ILE A 45 -6.28 14.22 -1.55
C ILE A 45 -7.24 13.15 -2.06
N ASN A 46 -8.22 13.56 -2.85
CA ASN A 46 -9.18 12.63 -3.44
C ASN A 46 -8.51 11.67 -4.45
N VAL A 47 -9.14 10.51 -4.64
CA VAL A 47 -8.61 9.46 -5.53
C VAL A 47 -8.46 9.94 -6.98
N THR A 48 -9.29 10.89 -7.43
CA THR A 48 -9.22 11.42 -8.79
C THR A 48 -7.98 12.29 -9.00
N ARG A 49 -7.63 13.16 -8.05
CA ARG A 49 -6.46 14.04 -8.15
C ARG A 49 -5.15 13.28 -8.01
N ILE A 50 -5.11 12.27 -7.14
CA ILE A 50 -3.93 11.40 -7.06
C ILE A 50 -3.71 10.59 -8.34
N ILE A 51 -4.78 10.20 -9.05
CA ILE A 51 -4.64 9.52 -10.35
C ILE A 51 -3.92 10.41 -11.36
N GLU A 52 -4.21 11.70 -11.38
CA GLU A 52 -3.55 12.66 -12.28
C GLU A 52 -2.06 12.78 -11.93
N ASN A 53 -1.76 13.05 -10.66
CA ASN A 53 -0.39 13.15 -10.16
C ASN A 53 0.43 11.88 -10.45
N LEU A 54 -0.11 10.70 -10.16
CA LEU A 54 0.58 9.43 -10.41
C LEU A 54 0.73 9.12 -11.91
N SER A 55 -0.24 9.53 -12.74
CA SER A 55 -0.19 9.34 -14.19
C SER A 55 0.97 10.12 -14.81
N GLU A 56 1.15 11.37 -14.36
CA GLU A 56 2.27 12.24 -14.76
C GLU A 56 3.61 11.71 -14.22
N ASN A 57 3.67 11.42 -12.92
CA ASN A 57 4.91 10.98 -12.26
C ASN A 57 5.42 9.62 -12.76
N LEU A 58 4.51 8.68 -13.04
CA LEU A 58 4.87 7.33 -13.49
C LEU A 58 4.79 7.17 -15.02
N LYS A 59 4.51 8.25 -15.76
CA LYS A 59 4.41 8.29 -17.23
C LYS A 59 3.53 7.14 -17.77
N CYS A 60 2.31 7.01 -17.25
CA CYS A 60 1.37 5.97 -17.69
C CYS A 60 -0.07 6.44 -17.68
N SER A 61 -0.97 5.73 -18.36
CA SER A 61 -2.36 6.16 -18.51
C SER A 61 -3.10 6.21 -17.17
N LYS A 62 -4.06 7.15 -17.05
CA LYS A 62 -4.96 7.24 -15.89
C LYS A 62 -5.69 5.92 -15.61
N SER A 63 -6.08 5.17 -16.66
CA SER A 63 -6.71 3.84 -16.52
C SER A 63 -5.78 2.81 -15.88
N THR A 64 -4.50 2.84 -16.22
CA THR A 64 -3.47 1.97 -15.62
C THR A 64 -3.31 2.29 -14.14
N ILE A 65 -3.23 3.58 -13.77
CA ILE A 65 -3.17 3.98 -12.36
C ILE A 65 -4.40 3.50 -11.62
N TRP A 66 -5.59 3.68 -12.19
CA TRP A 66 -6.83 3.19 -11.59
C TRP A 66 -6.78 1.68 -11.32
N ASN A 67 -6.39 0.87 -12.29
CA ASN A 67 -6.28 -0.58 -12.08
C ASN A 67 -5.29 -0.94 -10.96
N ASN A 68 -4.16 -0.24 -10.89
CA ASN A 68 -3.22 -0.45 -9.79
C ASN A 68 -3.82 -0.05 -8.43
N LEU A 69 -4.47 1.11 -8.31
CA LEU A 69 -5.13 1.54 -7.07
C LEU A 69 -6.28 0.60 -6.65
N LYS A 70 -7.00 0.00 -7.60
CA LYS A 70 -8.02 -1.03 -7.30
C LYS A 70 -7.39 -2.27 -6.69
N VAL A 71 -6.30 -2.77 -7.28
CA VAL A 71 -5.58 -3.95 -6.77
C VAL A 71 -4.98 -3.67 -5.39
N LEU A 72 -4.36 -2.51 -5.20
CA LEU A 72 -3.80 -2.11 -3.91
C LEU A 72 -4.86 -2.00 -2.81
N LYS A 73 -6.04 -1.46 -3.13
CA LYS A 73 -7.19 -1.42 -2.21
C LYS A 73 -7.74 -2.81 -1.92
N LYS A 74 -7.81 -3.69 -2.93
CA LYS A 74 -8.21 -5.09 -2.77
C LYS A 74 -7.29 -5.82 -1.78
N TYR A 75 -5.99 -5.55 -1.82
CA TYR A 75 -5.01 -6.08 -0.86
C TYR A 75 -4.93 -5.32 0.46
N LYS A 76 -5.85 -4.38 0.72
CA LYS A 76 -5.90 -3.59 1.97
C LYS A 76 -4.60 -2.82 2.26
N LEU A 77 -3.83 -2.47 1.23
CA LEU A 77 -2.61 -1.68 1.36
C LEU A 77 -2.90 -0.17 1.34
N ILE A 78 -4.01 0.21 0.70
CA ILE A 78 -4.52 1.57 0.68
C ILE A 78 -6.04 1.54 0.88
N ASP A 79 -6.60 2.69 1.23
CA ASP A 79 -8.02 2.93 1.22
C ASP A 79 -8.35 4.28 0.57
N TYR A 80 -9.60 4.43 0.10
CA TYR A 80 -10.16 5.67 -0.45
C TYR A 80 -11.68 5.54 -0.57
N GLY A 81 -12.37 6.67 -0.71
CA GLY A 81 -13.83 6.68 -0.89
C GLY A 81 -14.32 5.87 -2.09
N SER A 82 -15.49 5.26 -1.94
CA SER A 82 -16.25 4.53 -2.95
C SER A 82 -17.59 5.22 -3.19
N LEU A 83 -18.44 4.65 -4.05
CA LEU A 83 -19.77 5.19 -4.35
C LEU A 83 -20.61 5.43 -3.08
N ASN A 84 -20.42 4.60 -2.04
CA ASN A 84 -21.19 4.64 -0.79
C ASN A 84 -20.59 5.57 0.28
N ASN A 85 -19.37 6.07 0.06
CA ASN A 85 -18.62 6.91 1.00
C ASN A 85 -17.74 7.91 0.24
N LYS A 86 -18.41 8.78 -0.53
CA LYS A 86 -17.77 9.84 -1.31
C LYS A 86 -16.99 10.80 -0.40
N GLY A 87 -15.97 11.44 -0.95
CA GLY A 87 -15.19 12.46 -0.25
C GLY A 87 -14.09 11.94 0.66
N ILE A 88 -13.96 10.62 0.87
CA ILE A 88 -12.84 10.07 1.64
C ILE A 88 -11.56 10.13 0.79
N PRO A 89 -10.51 10.82 1.28
CA PRO A 89 -9.22 10.93 0.61
C PRO A 89 -8.54 9.57 0.51
N ILE A 90 -7.59 9.45 -0.41
CA ILE A 90 -6.72 8.27 -0.42
C ILE A 90 -5.87 8.24 0.84
N ASN A 91 -5.70 7.07 1.44
CA ASN A 91 -4.81 6.89 2.57
C ASN A 91 -4.08 5.55 2.48
N ILE A 92 -2.86 5.52 3.01
CA ILE A 92 -2.11 4.28 3.18
C ILE A 92 -2.55 3.60 4.48
N THR A 93 -2.76 2.28 4.44
CA THR A 93 -3.08 1.52 5.67
C THR A 93 -1.80 1.24 6.46
N ASN A 94 -1.93 0.76 7.70
CA ASN A 94 -0.75 0.32 8.47
C ASN A 94 0.04 -0.78 7.75
N ILE A 95 -0.66 -1.75 7.14
CA ILE A 95 -0.02 -2.81 6.35
C ILE A 95 0.68 -2.22 5.13
N GLY A 96 0.04 -1.28 4.42
CA GLY A 96 0.65 -0.57 3.30
C GLY A 96 1.94 0.14 3.72
N ARG A 97 1.92 0.83 4.86
CA ARG A 97 3.07 1.55 5.42
C ARG A 97 4.23 0.59 5.71
N PHE A 98 3.98 -0.49 6.45
CA PHE A 98 5.00 -1.51 6.72
C PHE A 98 5.61 -2.10 5.45
N ILE A 99 4.79 -2.43 4.45
CA ILE A 99 5.30 -2.96 3.17
C ILE A 99 6.17 -1.91 2.46
N SER A 100 5.75 -0.65 2.40
CA SER A 100 6.59 0.39 1.78
C SER A 100 7.92 0.62 2.48
N GLU A 101 7.95 0.59 3.82
CA GLU A 101 9.19 0.70 4.60
C GLU A 101 10.14 -0.44 4.25
N TYR A 102 9.65 -1.68 4.30
CA TYR A 102 10.46 -2.83 3.95
C TYR A 102 10.96 -2.80 2.49
N LEU A 103 10.14 -2.30 1.56
CA LEU A 103 10.53 -2.17 0.15
C LEU A 103 11.73 -1.23 -0.01
N GLU A 104 11.74 -0.09 0.68
CA GLU A 104 12.85 0.86 0.64
C GLU A 104 14.10 0.34 1.35
N GLU A 105 13.96 -0.30 2.51
CA GLU A 105 15.09 -0.93 3.21
C GLU A 105 15.81 -2.00 2.37
N LYS A 106 15.08 -2.71 1.50
CA LYS A 106 15.67 -3.65 0.53
C LYS A 106 16.33 -2.94 -0.66
N HIS A 107 15.93 -1.73 -1.00
CA HIS A 107 16.54 -0.93 -2.06
C HIS A 107 17.84 -0.25 -1.61
N ASP A 108 17.98 0.05 -0.31
CA ASP A 108 19.17 0.69 0.29
C ASP A 108 20.28 -0.29 0.71
N ARG A 109 20.07 -1.62 0.64
CA ARG A 109 21.18 -2.56 0.84
C ARG A 109 22.08 -2.54 -0.40
N PRO A 110 23.40 -2.29 -0.26
CA PRO A 110 24.31 -2.46 -1.37
C PRO A 110 24.20 -3.89 -1.86
N LYS A 111 24.05 -4.05 -3.19
CA LYS A 111 24.16 -5.35 -3.84
C LYS A 111 25.62 -5.76 -3.78
N ASN A 112 26.04 -6.29 -2.64
CA ASN A 112 27.31 -6.98 -2.53
C ASN A 112 27.15 -8.32 -3.26
N LEU A 113 27.58 -8.31 -4.52
CA LEU A 113 28.01 -9.47 -5.29
C LEU A 113 29.50 -9.66 -5.06
#